data_AF-A0A6M0L9D6-F1
#
_entry.id   AF-A0A6M0L9D6-F1
#
_cell.length_a   1.000
_cell.length_b   1.000
_cell.length_c   1.000
_cell.angle_alpha   90.00
_cell.angle_beta   90.00
_cell.angle_gamma   90.00
#
_symmetry.space_group_name_H-M   'P 1'
#
loop_
_entity.id
_entity.type
_entity.pdbx_description
1 polymer ?
#
loop_
_entity_poly.entity_id
_entity_poly.type
_entity_poly.pdbx_seq_one_letter_code
_entity_poly.pdbx_strand_id
1 'polypeptide(L)'
;MKKFILFVLILALAFTSYLTLQSVKPLNKLSSNNTTTLSNETTLDTTTTAITTEVITETTTVAPTVATLFGEKVIGQSDYPTAAIPPRLDGMDIYPAINQYYQENYSQDEKAANQQEVSANDIQELQDILNANEQLSSLHLTVDQVTMELDNQTVYIPRIIVPMTYTDAQQTLPDNDVTILTESMTQLGNRLIMIAYYDTNANTLTVYHLTNWTTPLFTYSDQ
;
A
#
# COMPACT_ATOMS: atom_id res chain seq x y z
N MET A 1 -34.46 -6.28 45.65
CA MET A 1 -34.42 -5.00 44.89
C MET A 1 -33.05 -4.67 44.28
N LYS A 2 -32.17 -5.64 44.00
CA LYS A 2 -30.91 -5.42 43.24
C LYS A 2 -30.94 -6.01 41.81
N LYS A 3 -31.86 -6.93 41.53
CA LYS A 3 -31.99 -7.56 40.19
C LYS A 3 -32.86 -6.75 39.20
N PHE A 4 -33.61 -5.77 39.69
CA PHE A 4 -34.46 -4.90 38.86
C PHE A 4 -33.70 -3.72 38.25
N ILE A 5 -32.61 -3.28 38.89
CA ILE A 5 -31.74 -2.20 38.40
C ILE A 5 -30.88 -2.68 37.21
N LEU A 6 -30.48 -3.96 37.22
CA LEU A 6 -29.67 -4.54 36.15
C LEU A 6 -30.44 -4.71 34.83
N PHE A 7 -31.76 -4.92 34.89
CA PHE A 7 -32.59 -5.10 33.70
C PHE A 7 -32.91 -3.77 32.99
N VAL A 8 -32.97 -2.66 33.74
CA VAL A 8 -33.18 -1.31 33.18
C VAL A 8 -31.91 -0.78 32.50
N LEU A 9 -30.72 -1.18 32.96
CA LEU A 9 -29.46 -0.74 32.37
C LEU A 9 -29.17 -1.41 31.01
N ILE A 10 -29.60 -2.66 30.81
CA ILE A 10 -29.42 -3.40 29.55
C ILE A 10 -30.39 -2.89 28.47
N LEU A 11 -31.57 -2.39 28.84
CA LEU A 11 -32.55 -1.85 27.90
C LEU A 11 -32.17 -0.45 27.37
N ALA A 12 -31.31 0.30 28.08
CA ALA A 12 -30.82 1.61 27.65
C ALA A 12 -29.63 1.54 26.67
N LEU A 13 -28.89 0.43 26.63
CA LEU A 13 -27.74 0.23 25.73
C LEU A 13 -28.13 -0.37 24.36
N ALA A 14 -29.35 -0.86 24.20
CA ALA A 14 -29.87 -1.35 22.91
C ALA A 14 -30.58 -0.28 22.07
N PHE A 15 -30.78 0.94 22.61
CA PHE A 15 -31.53 2.01 21.93
C PHE A 15 -30.65 3.10 21.27
N THR A 16 -29.33 3.07 21.47
CA THR A 16 -28.39 4.00 20.83
C THR A 16 -27.81 3.48 19.51
N SER A 17 -28.17 2.27 19.07
CA SER A 17 -27.75 1.69 17.78
C SER A 17 -28.79 1.81 16.66
N TYR A 18 -29.85 2.63 16.83
CA TYR A 18 -30.93 2.75 15.84
C TYR A 18 -31.11 4.14 15.23
N LEU A 19 -30.14 5.05 15.38
CA LEU A 19 -30.29 6.44 14.92
C LEU A 19 -29.10 7.01 14.13
N THR A 20 -28.46 6.23 13.27
CA THR A 20 -27.64 6.77 12.16
C THR A 20 -27.55 5.77 11.00
N LEU A 21 -28.56 5.73 10.12
CA LEU A 21 -28.47 5.54 8.66
C LEU A 21 -29.88 5.36 8.05
N GLN A 22 -30.68 6.42 8.07
CA GLN A 22 -31.75 6.60 7.09
C GLN A 22 -31.44 7.86 6.29
N SER A 23 -30.60 7.72 5.26
CA SER A 23 -30.56 8.67 4.13
C SER A 23 -29.67 8.15 3.01
N VAL A 24 -30.17 7.19 2.21
CA VAL A 24 -29.82 7.10 0.79
C VAL A 24 -31.07 6.67 0.03
N LYS A 25 -31.77 7.65 -0.57
CA LYS A 25 -32.75 7.36 -1.64
C LYS A 25 -31.96 7.19 -2.95
N PRO A 26 -32.30 6.22 -3.80
CA PRO A 26 -31.69 6.09 -5.12
C PRO A 26 -32.19 7.20 -6.05
N LEU A 27 -31.29 8.01 -6.61
CA LEU A 27 -31.64 8.98 -7.64
C LEU A 27 -31.60 8.30 -9.01
N ASN A 28 -32.74 7.72 -9.40
CA ASN A 28 -33.05 7.47 -10.81
C ASN A 28 -33.29 8.82 -11.49
N LYS A 29 -32.47 9.15 -12.50
CA LYS A 29 -32.83 10.07 -13.58
C LYS A 29 -32.51 9.42 -14.91
N LEU A 30 -33.51 8.74 -15.46
CA LEU A 30 -33.65 8.50 -16.88
C LEU A 30 -34.42 9.69 -17.46
N SER A 31 -33.86 10.37 -18.46
CA SER A 31 -34.61 11.01 -19.55
C SER A 31 -33.65 11.76 -20.48
N SER A 32 -33.46 11.25 -21.70
CA SER A 32 -34.19 11.82 -22.83
C SER A 32 -34.16 10.87 -24.02
N ASN A 33 -35.36 10.61 -24.52
CA ASN A 33 -35.64 9.87 -25.75
C ASN A 33 -35.19 10.69 -26.97
N ASN A 34 -34.82 9.98 -28.05
CA ASN A 34 -35.37 10.23 -29.38
C ASN A 34 -35.38 8.91 -30.19
N THR A 35 -36.59 8.40 -30.35
CA THR A 35 -37.19 7.67 -31.48
C THR A 35 -36.56 8.09 -32.83
N THR A 36 -36.38 7.33 -33.90
CA THR A 36 -37.14 6.29 -34.66
C THR A 36 -36.15 5.89 -35.80
N THR A 37 -36.05 4.71 -36.41
CA THR A 37 -37.00 3.96 -37.25
C THR A 37 -36.28 2.69 -37.75
N LEU A 38 -37.04 1.60 -37.84
CA LEU A 38 -36.74 0.35 -38.53
C LEU A 38 -37.03 0.48 -40.05
N SER A 39 -36.58 -0.52 -40.83
CA SER A 39 -36.95 -0.86 -42.24
C SER A 39 -35.96 -0.33 -43.31
N ASN A 40 -35.50 -1.07 -44.33
CA ASN A 40 -35.87 -2.38 -44.91
C ASN A 40 -34.73 -2.95 -45.81
N GLU A 41 -34.72 -4.28 -45.94
CA GLU A 41 -34.48 -5.15 -47.12
C GLU A 41 -33.23 -5.04 -48.04
N THR A 42 -32.42 -6.11 -47.98
CA THR A 42 -32.06 -7.10 -49.04
C THR A 42 -31.82 -6.65 -50.49
N THR A 43 -30.60 -6.86 -51.02
CA THR A 43 -30.31 -7.79 -52.16
C THR A 43 -28.80 -8.00 -52.44
N LEU A 44 -28.40 -9.27 -52.29
CA LEU A 44 -27.52 -10.18 -53.06
C LEU A 44 -26.35 -9.71 -53.98
N ASP A 45 -25.28 -10.54 -53.87
CA ASP A 45 -24.17 -10.88 -54.80
C ASP A 45 -23.02 -9.90 -55.03
N THR A 46 -21.82 -10.21 -54.51
CA THR A 46 -20.80 -10.97 -55.25
C THR A 46 -19.59 -11.34 -54.35
N THR A 47 -19.09 -12.55 -54.55
CA THR A 47 -17.91 -13.18 -53.95
C THR A 47 -16.63 -12.34 -54.10
N THR A 48 -15.90 -12.08 -53.02
CA THR A 48 -14.43 -11.94 -53.03
C THR A 48 -13.89 -12.28 -51.64
N THR A 49 -13.07 -13.33 -51.60
CA THR A 49 -12.33 -13.83 -50.46
C THR A 49 -11.39 -12.75 -49.91
N ALA A 50 -11.72 -12.15 -48.78
CA ALA A 50 -10.80 -11.30 -48.03
C ALA A 50 -10.30 -12.09 -46.81
N ILE A 51 -9.02 -12.46 -46.85
CA ILE A 51 -8.26 -13.03 -45.76
C ILE A 51 -8.29 -12.00 -44.62
N THR A 52 -9.09 -12.26 -43.58
CA THR A 52 -9.07 -11.45 -42.37
C THR A 52 -7.88 -11.91 -41.55
N THR A 53 -6.78 -11.20 -41.69
CA THR A 53 -5.71 -11.23 -40.69
C THR A 53 -6.31 -10.68 -39.40
N GLU A 54 -6.52 -11.55 -38.41
CA GLU A 54 -6.74 -11.12 -37.03
C GLU A 54 -5.48 -10.38 -36.59
N VAL A 55 -5.53 -9.05 -36.67
CA VAL A 55 -4.57 -8.20 -35.95
C VAL A 55 -4.94 -8.35 -34.49
N ILE A 56 -4.34 -9.33 -33.82
CA ILE A 56 -4.24 -9.35 -32.38
C ILE A 56 -3.53 -8.06 -32.03
N THR A 57 -4.31 -7.06 -31.61
CA THR A 57 -3.76 -5.84 -31.03
C THR A 57 -3.34 -6.26 -29.63
N GLU A 58 -2.15 -6.86 -29.53
CA GLU A 58 -1.42 -6.90 -28.27
C GLU A 58 -1.27 -5.45 -27.85
N THR A 59 -2.16 -5.01 -26.98
CA THR A 59 -2.00 -3.73 -26.31
C THR A 59 -0.83 -3.97 -25.39
N THR A 60 0.37 -3.67 -25.88
CA THR A 60 1.57 -3.61 -25.05
C THR A 60 1.32 -2.46 -24.09
N THR A 61 0.70 -2.76 -22.95
CA THR A 61 0.67 -1.88 -21.79
C THR A 61 2.13 -1.68 -21.41
N VAL A 62 2.71 -0.57 -21.87
CA VAL A 62 4.03 -0.14 -21.43
C VAL A 62 3.89 0.06 -19.93
N ALA A 63 4.58 -0.79 -19.16
CA ALA A 63 4.65 -0.65 -17.73
C ALA A 63 5.12 0.77 -17.38
N PRO A 64 4.50 1.45 -16.40
CA PRO A 64 4.97 2.76 -16.00
C PRO A 64 6.41 2.65 -15.51
N THR A 65 7.32 3.39 -16.15
CA THR A 65 8.70 3.54 -15.65
C THR A 65 8.66 4.41 -14.41
N VAL A 66 8.99 3.82 -13.26
CA VAL A 66 9.09 4.52 -11.98
C VAL A 66 10.53 4.99 -11.76
N ALA A 67 10.69 6.19 -11.19
CA ALA A 67 12.00 6.79 -10.92
C ALA A 67 12.69 6.22 -9.66
N THR A 68 11.95 5.47 -8.86
CA THR A 68 12.36 4.83 -7.61
C THR A 68 11.96 3.36 -7.66
N LEU A 69 12.37 2.56 -6.66
CA LEU A 69 12.12 1.12 -6.68
C LEU A 69 10.63 0.77 -6.78
N PHE A 70 9.75 1.57 -6.16
CA PHE A 70 8.31 1.32 -6.16
C PHE A 70 7.44 2.52 -6.61
N GLY A 71 8.04 3.56 -7.19
CA GLY A 71 7.33 4.80 -7.50
C GLY A 71 6.87 5.59 -6.27
N GLU A 72 7.47 5.34 -5.11
CA GLU A 72 7.11 5.94 -3.84
C GLU A 72 7.47 7.44 -3.74
N LYS A 73 6.68 8.18 -2.97
CA LYS A 73 6.84 9.61 -2.71
C LYS A 73 6.75 9.89 -1.23
N VAL A 74 7.71 10.65 -0.70
CA VAL A 74 7.72 11.06 0.71
C VAL A 74 6.57 12.03 1.00
N ILE A 75 5.87 11.82 2.12
CA ILE A 75 4.88 12.75 2.66
C ILE A 75 5.58 13.66 3.67
N GLY A 76 5.41 14.97 3.52
CA GLY A 76 6.02 15.96 4.41
C GLY A 76 7.50 16.20 4.11
N GLN A 77 8.29 16.43 5.15
CA GLN A 77 9.73 16.65 5.07
C GLN A 77 10.47 15.40 5.55
N SER A 78 11.55 15.03 4.87
CA SER A 78 12.49 13.98 5.29
C SER A 78 13.91 14.48 5.13
N ASP A 79 14.75 14.16 6.10
CA ASP A 79 16.19 14.47 6.07
C ASP A 79 16.96 13.53 5.15
N TYR A 80 16.30 12.49 4.62
CA TYR A 80 16.90 11.44 3.81
C TYR A 80 16.49 11.57 2.34
N PRO A 81 17.36 11.13 1.41
CA PRO A 81 17.00 11.09 0.00
C PRO A 81 15.88 10.07 -0.26
N THR A 82 15.23 10.21 -1.42
CA THR A 82 14.34 9.15 -1.92
C THR A 82 15.12 7.85 -2.12
N ALA A 83 14.46 6.70 -1.95
CA ALA A 83 15.15 5.43 -2.06
C ALA A 83 15.68 5.20 -3.49
N ALA A 84 16.92 4.73 -3.57
CA ALA A 84 17.58 4.39 -4.82
C ALA A 84 17.21 2.96 -5.24
N ILE A 85 17.28 2.70 -6.55
CA ILE A 85 17.22 1.34 -7.08
C ILE A 85 18.61 0.72 -6.92
N PRO A 86 18.75 -0.39 -6.16
CA PRO A 86 20.03 -1.08 -6.04
C PRO A 86 20.54 -1.52 -7.42
N PRO A 87 21.86 -1.49 -7.70
CA PRO A 87 22.41 -1.86 -9.01
C PRO A 87 21.99 -3.26 -9.49
N ARG A 88 21.74 -4.21 -8.57
CA ARG A 88 21.25 -5.55 -8.90
C ARG A 88 19.81 -5.56 -9.43
N LEU A 89 19.02 -4.55 -9.08
CA LEU A 89 17.63 -4.40 -9.49
C LEU A 89 17.44 -3.40 -10.64
N ASP A 90 18.52 -2.76 -11.09
CA ASP A 90 18.47 -1.81 -12.20
C ASP A 90 18.01 -2.48 -13.50
N GLY A 91 17.09 -1.83 -14.20
CA GLY A 91 16.47 -2.35 -15.43
C GLY A 91 15.51 -3.53 -15.25
N MET A 92 15.19 -3.95 -14.02
CA MET A 92 14.17 -4.97 -13.76
C MET A 92 12.77 -4.36 -13.59
N ASP A 93 11.74 -5.04 -14.11
CA ASP A 93 10.33 -4.66 -13.97
C ASP A 93 9.78 -5.01 -12.56
N ILE A 94 10.43 -4.52 -11.51
CA ILE A 94 10.06 -4.82 -10.11
C ILE A 94 8.68 -4.28 -9.77
N TYR A 95 8.40 -3.02 -10.09
CA TYR A 95 7.14 -2.38 -9.71
C TYR A 95 5.89 -3.09 -10.28
N PRO A 96 5.83 -3.44 -11.58
CA PRO A 96 4.71 -4.23 -12.11
C PRO A 96 4.50 -5.57 -11.40
N ALA A 97 5.59 -6.30 -11.10
CA ALA A 97 5.53 -7.58 -10.41
C ALA A 97 5.01 -7.43 -8.97
N ILE A 98 5.49 -6.41 -8.25
CA ILE A 98 5.03 -6.06 -6.90
C ILE A 98 3.55 -5.68 -6.90
N ASN A 99 3.12 -4.86 -7.85
CA ASN A 99 1.74 -4.43 -7.97
C ASN A 99 0.80 -5.62 -8.27
N GLN A 100 1.18 -6.51 -9.18
CA GLN A 100 0.41 -7.73 -9.46
C GLN A 100 0.37 -8.64 -8.24
N TYR A 101 1.50 -8.88 -7.58
CA TYR A 101 1.55 -9.72 -6.39
C TYR A 101 0.66 -9.17 -5.27
N TYR A 102 0.70 -7.86 -5.01
CA TYR A 102 -0.18 -7.21 -4.05
C TYR A 102 -1.66 -7.38 -4.43
N GLN A 103 -2.01 -7.21 -5.70
CA GLN A 103 -3.38 -7.38 -6.17
C GLN A 103 -3.92 -8.80 -5.90
N GLU A 104 -3.10 -9.82 -6.17
CA GLU A 104 -3.49 -11.23 -6.11
C GLU A 104 -3.45 -11.83 -4.68
N ASN A 105 -2.54 -11.36 -3.82
CA ASN A 105 -2.22 -12.04 -2.56
C ASN A 105 -2.69 -11.30 -1.31
N TYR A 106 -2.98 -10.00 -1.39
CA TYR A 106 -3.46 -9.25 -0.24
C TYR A 106 -4.98 -9.31 -0.14
N SER A 107 -5.48 -9.63 1.05
CA SER A 107 -6.90 -9.57 1.38
C SER A 107 -7.43 -8.14 1.35
N GLN A 108 -8.75 -7.98 1.29
CA GLN A 108 -9.39 -6.65 1.32
C GLN A 108 -9.10 -5.91 2.64
N ASP A 109 -9.02 -6.63 3.76
CA ASP A 109 -8.71 -6.04 5.07
C ASP A 109 -7.26 -5.53 5.12
N GLU A 110 -6.31 -6.30 4.59
CA GLU A 110 -4.91 -5.86 4.46
C GLU A 110 -4.79 -4.65 3.53
N LYS A 111 -5.51 -4.64 2.40
CA LYS A 111 -5.53 -3.49 1.49
C LYS A 111 -6.11 -2.25 2.17
N ALA A 112 -7.25 -2.39 2.84
CA ALA A 112 -7.92 -1.30 3.55
C ALA A 112 -7.06 -0.70 4.66
N ALA A 113 -6.27 -1.53 5.38
CA ALA A 113 -5.35 -1.07 6.41
C ALA A 113 -4.29 -0.09 5.90
N ASN A 114 -3.97 -0.13 4.60
CA ASN A 114 -2.96 0.73 3.97
C ASN A 114 -3.55 1.91 3.17
N GLN A 115 -4.88 2.02 3.07
CA GLN A 115 -5.55 3.10 2.31
C GLN A 115 -5.78 4.38 3.12
N GLN A 116 -5.53 4.32 4.43
CA GLN A 116 -5.64 5.47 5.32
C GLN A 116 -4.25 5.98 5.67
N GLU A 117 -4.04 7.29 5.49
CA GLU A 117 -2.81 7.96 5.92
C GLU A 117 -2.59 7.78 7.42
N VAL A 118 -1.36 7.45 7.81
CA VAL A 118 -0.94 7.36 9.19
C VAL A 118 -0.77 8.78 9.73
N SER A 119 -1.38 9.06 10.88
CA SER A 119 -1.35 10.41 11.43
C SER A 119 0.08 10.80 11.85
N ALA A 120 0.41 12.08 11.78
CA ALA A 120 1.71 12.58 12.22
C ALA A 120 2.02 12.23 13.70
N ASN A 121 0.98 12.18 14.55
CA ASN A 121 1.13 11.75 15.94
C ASN A 121 1.50 10.27 16.03
N ASP A 122 0.88 9.39 15.24
CA ASP A 122 1.20 7.96 15.26
C ASP A 122 2.60 7.68 14.67
N ILE A 123 3.04 8.47 13.69
CA ILE A 123 4.42 8.40 13.15
C ILE A 123 5.42 8.80 14.25
N GLN A 124 5.18 9.91 14.95
CA GLN A 124 6.05 10.35 16.04
C GLN A 124 6.06 9.34 17.20
N GLU A 125 4.90 8.84 17.60
CA GLU A 125 4.79 7.83 18.65
C GLU A 125 5.52 6.53 18.27
N LEU A 126 5.41 6.08 17.02
CA LEU A 126 6.19 4.94 16.53
C LEU A 126 7.70 5.21 16.63
N GLN A 127 8.18 6.38 16.21
CA GLN A 127 9.59 6.74 16.35
C GLN A 127 10.05 6.73 17.81
N ASP A 128 9.22 7.25 18.71
CA ASP A 128 9.53 7.30 20.15
C ASP A 128 9.58 5.88 20.74
N ILE A 129 8.63 5.00 20.39
CA ILE A 129 8.62 3.59 20.82
C ILE A 129 9.88 2.87 20.34
N LEU A 130 10.21 3.00 19.05
CA LEU A 130 11.36 2.34 18.45
C LEU A 130 12.68 2.80 19.10
N ASN A 131 12.82 4.10 19.38
CA ASN A 131 14.04 4.63 20.00
C ASN A 131 14.09 4.45 21.53
N ALA A 132 12.94 4.26 22.20
CA ALA A 132 12.88 3.91 23.61
C ALA A 132 13.11 2.42 23.87
N ASN A 133 12.96 1.56 22.85
CA ASN A 133 13.27 0.14 22.96
C ASN A 133 14.77 -0.05 23.21
N GLU A 134 15.11 -0.69 24.34
CA GLU A 134 16.51 -0.87 24.78
C GLU A 134 17.37 -1.59 23.73
N GLN A 135 16.79 -2.52 22.96
CA GLN A 135 17.50 -3.26 21.91
C GLN A 135 17.79 -2.36 20.71
N LEU A 136 16.85 -1.51 20.29
CA LEU A 136 16.94 -0.69 19.08
C LEU A 136 17.57 0.68 19.29
N SER A 137 17.66 1.16 20.54
CA SER A 137 18.06 2.52 20.88
C SER A 137 19.42 2.95 20.30
N SER A 138 20.35 1.99 20.10
CA SER A 138 21.67 2.25 19.51
C SER A 138 21.65 2.53 18.01
N LEU A 139 20.54 2.22 17.32
CA LEU A 139 20.39 2.44 15.88
C LEU A 139 19.90 3.84 15.54
N HIS A 140 19.32 4.58 16.50
CA HIS A 140 18.84 5.95 16.30
C HIS A 140 17.88 6.08 15.10
N LEU A 141 16.81 5.28 15.11
CA LEU A 141 15.89 5.13 14.00
C LEU A 141 15.10 6.42 13.74
N THR A 142 14.89 6.74 12.46
CA THR A 142 13.95 7.80 12.04
C THR A 142 12.72 7.14 11.41
N VAL A 143 11.54 7.73 11.61
CA VAL A 143 10.31 7.26 10.96
C VAL A 143 9.70 8.40 10.16
N ASP A 144 9.50 8.16 8.86
CA ASP A 144 8.68 9.00 8.00
C ASP A 144 7.58 8.18 7.32
N GLN A 145 6.90 8.76 6.35
CA GLN A 145 5.83 8.11 5.61
C GLN A 145 5.99 8.37 4.11
N VAL A 146 5.69 7.35 3.33
CA VAL A 146 5.65 7.43 1.87
C VAL A 146 4.27 7.03 1.35
N THR A 147 3.90 7.56 0.18
CA THR A 147 2.81 7.05 -0.64
C THR A 147 3.33 6.29 -1.83
N MET A 148 2.60 5.26 -2.28
CA MET A 148 2.80 4.63 -3.58
C MET A 148 1.46 4.15 -4.15
N GLU A 149 1.42 3.84 -5.44
CA GLU A 149 0.22 3.28 -6.08
C GLU A 149 0.32 1.75 -6.10
N LEU A 150 -0.67 1.06 -5.53
CA LEU A 150 -0.81 -0.40 -5.59
C LEU A 150 -2.28 -0.75 -5.85
N ASP A 151 -2.53 -1.67 -6.78
CA ASP A 151 -3.89 -2.07 -7.22
C ASP A 151 -4.76 -0.85 -7.61
N ASN A 152 -4.14 0.13 -8.28
CA ASN A 152 -4.75 1.42 -8.65
C ASN A 152 -5.33 2.21 -7.47
N GLN A 153 -4.75 2.04 -6.27
CA GLN A 153 -5.06 2.79 -5.08
C GLN A 153 -3.79 3.40 -4.50
N THR A 154 -3.89 4.62 -3.99
CA THR A 154 -2.84 5.18 -3.15
C THR A 154 -2.79 4.43 -1.83
N VAL A 155 -1.62 3.89 -1.49
CA VAL A 155 -1.33 3.29 -0.20
C VAL A 155 -0.34 4.16 0.58
N TYR A 156 -0.49 4.15 1.91
CA TYR A 156 0.29 4.94 2.86
C TYR A 156 1.13 4.03 3.74
N ILE A 157 2.45 4.22 3.71
CA ILE A 157 3.40 3.27 4.25
C ILE A 157 4.36 4.00 5.18
N PRO A 158 4.37 3.70 6.49
CA PRO A 158 5.45 4.08 7.38
C PRO A 158 6.77 3.54 6.86
N ARG A 159 7.76 4.42 6.74
CA ARG A 159 9.12 4.06 6.35
C ARG A 159 10.06 4.34 7.51
N ILE A 160 10.67 3.27 7.98
CA ILE A 160 11.62 3.28 9.09
C ILE A 160 13.01 3.30 8.48
N ILE A 161 13.77 4.31 8.85
CA ILE A 161 15.09 4.58 8.32
C ILE A 161 16.11 4.26 9.40
N VAL A 162 16.98 3.30 9.09
CA VAL A 162 18.17 2.99 9.87
C VAL A 162 19.30 3.86 9.33
N PRO A 163 19.84 4.83 10.10
CA PRO A 163 20.80 5.83 9.64
C PRO A 163 22.24 5.29 9.46
N MET A 164 22.37 4.07 8.96
CA MET A 164 23.64 3.43 8.63
C MET A 164 23.41 2.35 7.57
N THR A 165 24.49 1.76 7.07
CA THR A 165 24.39 0.65 6.09
C THR A 165 23.78 -0.59 6.75
N TYR A 166 23.16 -1.47 5.95
CA TYR A 166 22.65 -2.75 6.44
C TYR A 166 23.75 -3.59 7.12
N THR A 167 24.97 -3.57 6.55
CA THR A 167 26.10 -4.31 7.12
C THR A 167 26.48 -3.78 8.50
N ASP A 168 26.54 -2.46 8.67
CA ASP A 168 26.91 -1.85 9.96
C ASP A 168 25.81 -2.04 11.02
N ALA A 169 24.54 -1.96 10.60
CA ALA A 169 23.41 -2.22 11.47
C ALA A 169 23.43 -3.67 11.99
N GLN A 170 23.63 -4.65 11.09
CA GLN A 170 23.69 -6.07 11.48
C GLN A 170 24.93 -6.40 12.33
N GLN A 171 26.01 -5.62 12.24
CA GLN A 171 27.16 -5.73 13.15
C GLN A 171 26.85 -5.13 14.53
N THR A 172 26.08 -4.04 14.57
CA THR A 172 25.70 -3.34 15.80
C THR A 172 24.64 -4.11 16.58
N LEU A 173 23.60 -4.56 15.87
CA LEU A 173 22.47 -5.30 16.40
C LEU A 173 21.98 -6.31 15.36
N PRO A 174 22.40 -7.57 15.43
CA PRO A 174 21.93 -8.61 14.52
C PRO A 174 20.41 -8.77 14.58
N ASP A 175 19.81 -9.02 13.42
CA ASP A 175 18.37 -9.28 13.25
C ASP A 175 17.48 -8.12 13.73
N ASN A 176 18.00 -6.89 13.68
CA ASN A 176 17.26 -5.71 14.12
C ASN A 176 15.94 -5.52 13.37
N ASP A 177 15.87 -5.94 12.11
CA ASP A 177 14.67 -5.89 11.28
C ASP A 177 13.47 -6.58 11.94
N VAL A 178 13.69 -7.74 12.58
CA VAL A 178 12.60 -8.50 13.23
C VAL A 178 12.00 -7.69 14.38
N THR A 179 12.84 -7.05 15.18
CA THR A 179 12.40 -6.23 16.31
C THR A 179 11.72 -4.96 15.81
N ILE A 180 12.27 -4.30 14.78
CA ILE A 180 11.65 -3.13 14.14
C ILE A 180 10.25 -3.47 13.63
N LEU A 181 10.10 -4.55 12.85
CA LEU A 181 8.81 -4.98 12.31
C LEU A 181 7.82 -5.32 13.44
N THR A 182 8.27 -6.04 14.47
CA THR A 182 7.42 -6.45 15.60
C THR A 182 6.84 -5.25 16.34
N GLU A 183 7.68 -4.28 16.71
CA GLU A 183 7.22 -3.07 17.41
C GLU A 183 6.29 -2.24 16.52
N SER A 184 6.68 -2.07 15.25
CA SER A 184 5.93 -1.26 14.30
C SER A 184 4.53 -1.79 14.05
N MET A 185 4.40 -3.09 13.81
CA MET A 185 3.11 -3.69 13.54
C MET A 185 2.29 -3.95 14.82
N THR A 186 2.92 -3.94 16.00
CA THR A 186 2.20 -3.90 17.28
C THR A 186 1.51 -2.56 17.47
N GLN A 187 2.20 -1.45 17.17
CA GLN A 187 1.66 -0.10 17.28
C GLN A 187 0.63 0.21 16.17
N LEU A 188 0.95 -0.18 14.93
CA LEU A 188 0.24 0.27 13.74
C LEU A 188 -0.74 -0.78 13.17
N GLY A 189 -0.75 -1.99 13.72
CA GLY A 189 -1.55 -3.11 13.22
C GLY A 189 -0.96 -3.74 11.95
N ASN A 190 -1.78 -4.52 11.23
CA ASN A 190 -1.35 -5.25 10.04
C ASN A 190 -1.22 -4.38 8.78
N ARG A 191 -0.43 -3.31 8.86
CA ARG A 191 -0.08 -2.44 7.73
C ARG A 191 1.25 -2.87 7.12
N LEU A 192 1.46 -2.47 5.87
CA LEU A 192 2.78 -2.52 5.25
C LEU A 192 3.73 -1.59 6.01
N ILE A 193 4.91 -2.09 6.32
CA ILE A 193 6.02 -1.37 6.91
C ILE A 193 7.20 -1.46 5.95
N MET A 194 7.80 -0.30 5.64
CA MET A 194 9.02 -0.22 4.85
C MET A 194 10.22 -0.04 5.78
N ILE A 195 11.26 -0.85 5.63
CA ILE A 195 12.55 -0.64 6.30
C ILE A 195 13.59 -0.30 5.26
N ALA A 196 14.28 0.82 5.46
CA ALA A 196 15.33 1.30 4.60
C ALA A 196 16.61 1.64 5.37
N TYR A 197 17.75 1.39 4.75
CA TYR A 197 19.08 1.62 5.31
C TYR A 197 19.77 2.76 4.55
N TYR A 198 20.34 3.70 5.29
CA TYR A 198 20.98 4.89 4.73
C TYR A 198 22.50 4.77 4.77
N ASP A 199 23.14 4.75 3.61
CA ASP A 199 24.57 4.92 3.48
C ASP A 199 24.91 6.42 3.45
N THR A 200 25.51 6.92 4.53
CA THR A 200 25.92 8.33 4.65
C THR A 200 27.06 8.69 3.68
N ASN A 201 27.93 7.73 3.34
CA ASN A 201 29.06 7.99 2.45
C ASN A 201 28.60 8.11 0.99
N ALA A 202 27.70 7.22 0.58
CA ALA A 202 27.14 7.24 -0.78
C ALA A 202 25.96 8.21 -0.92
N ASN A 203 25.40 8.70 0.19
CA ASN A 203 24.14 9.45 0.25
C ASN A 203 23.00 8.69 -0.45
N THR A 204 22.87 7.41 -0.14
CA THR A 204 21.87 6.51 -0.76
C THR A 204 21.01 5.85 0.31
N LEU A 205 19.70 5.87 0.10
CA LEU A 205 18.75 5.12 0.90
C LEU A 205 18.32 3.88 0.13
N THR A 206 18.43 2.70 0.73
CA THR A 206 18.07 1.42 0.09
C THR A 206 16.97 0.73 0.89
N VAL A 207 15.88 0.35 0.23
CA VAL A 207 14.80 -0.42 0.87
C VAL A 207 15.21 -1.89 0.96
N TYR A 208 15.13 -2.46 2.17
CA TYR A 208 15.40 -3.88 2.40
C TYR A 208 14.12 -4.68 2.62
N HIS A 209 13.11 -4.07 3.24
CA HIS A 209 11.84 -4.75 3.53
C HIS A 209 10.67 -3.86 3.15
N LEU A 210 9.65 -4.48 2.58
CA LEU A 210 8.30 -3.97 2.49
C LEU A 210 7.35 -5.12 2.81
N THR A 211 6.78 -5.13 4.01
CA THR A 211 6.03 -6.30 4.50
C THR A 211 4.96 -5.90 5.51
N ASN A 212 3.94 -6.74 5.65
CA ASN A 212 3.03 -6.72 6.80
C ASN A 212 3.24 -8.01 7.64
N TRP A 213 2.35 -8.32 8.60
CA TRP A 213 2.47 -9.51 9.47
C TRP A 213 2.34 -10.83 8.70
N THR A 214 1.61 -10.82 7.60
CA THR A 214 1.06 -12.03 6.97
C THR A 214 1.69 -12.35 5.63
N THR A 215 2.11 -11.34 4.90
CA THR A 215 2.46 -11.43 3.48
C THR A 215 3.61 -10.46 3.17
N PRO A 216 4.86 -10.92 3.03
CA PRO A 216 5.94 -10.04 2.56
C PRO A 216 5.71 -9.62 1.12
N LEU A 217 5.81 -8.32 0.85
CA LEU A 217 5.66 -7.78 -0.50
C LEU A 217 7.02 -7.71 -1.20
N PHE A 218 8.05 -7.30 -0.48
CA PHE A 218 9.41 -7.23 -0.99
C PHE A 218 10.44 -7.47 0.12
N THR A 219 11.49 -8.20 -0.23
CA THR A 219 12.70 -8.34 0.58
C THR A 219 13.90 -8.26 -0.36
N TYR A 220 14.89 -7.47 0.03
CA TYR A 220 16.17 -7.38 -0.66
C TYR A 220 17.28 -8.02 0.19
N SER A 221 18.23 -8.66 -0.49
CA SER A 221 19.40 -9.26 0.13
C SER A 221 20.60 -9.00 -0.78
N ASP A 222 21.71 -8.54 -0.19
CA ASP A 222 22.94 -8.24 -0.91
C ASP A 222 23.80 -9.47 -1.24
N GLN A 223 23.36 -10.67 -0.87
CA GLN A 223 24.10 -11.93 -1.12
C GLN A 223 24.18 -12.25 -2.62
#